data_AF-A0A0C1L9I3-F1
#
_entry.id   AF-A0A0C1L9I3-F1
#
_cell.length_a   1.000
_cell.length_b   1.000
_cell.length_c   1.000
_cell.angle_alpha   90.00
_cell.angle_beta   90.00
_cell.angle_gamma   90.00
#
_symmetry.space_group_name_H-M   'P 1'
#
loop_
_entity.id
_entity.type
_entity.pdbx_description
1 polymer ?
#
loop_
_entity_poly.entity_id
_entity_poly.type
_entity_poly.pdbx_seq_one_letter_code
_entity_poly.pdbx_strand_id
1 'polypeptide(L)'
;MKWITREKPKIDRIACPWLIVNFIDRDAEFMYVPFDRVLEEAKANQAIPFDIPGVELTHKGDQCTFDALIKKYRLKDPALDTLAVIVRAADTDHHELSLQAPGLWAISAGLAYNFQDDHELLAKGMTIYDALYSWAKNLQHVQHTQQPFENTLLNVLTNLKPAWAIALREMIQDQIDTGITLKELSKSLDINPSYLSREFSRHFQNLSFGEYVRKQRIDRSVELMRNPDYSLTEIAYLSGFSDQSHFTRIFKKLNGQSPSAYRKKLLKSNKSPNE
;
A
#
# COMPACT_ATOMS: atom_id res chain seq x y z
N MET A 1 32.07 1.17 -21.39
CA MET A 1 32.90 0.02 -21.85
C MET A 1 32.20 -0.67 -23.02
N LYS A 2 32.94 -1.27 -23.95
CA LYS A 2 32.34 -2.06 -25.04
C LYS A 2 32.17 -3.51 -24.62
N TRP A 3 31.04 -4.10 -24.95
CA TRP A 3 30.67 -5.47 -24.64
C TRP A 3 30.21 -6.17 -25.92
N ILE A 4 30.53 -7.45 -26.09
CA ILE A 4 30.24 -8.15 -27.33
C ILE A 4 29.76 -9.58 -27.09
N THR A 5 28.78 -10.00 -27.88
CA THR A 5 28.29 -11.38 -27.90
C THR A 5 27.79 -11.75 -29.30
N ARG A 6 27.31 -12.97 -29.47
CA ARG A 6 26.79 -13.45 -30.76
C ARG A 6 25.43 -12.83 -31.09
N GLU A 7 25.16 -12.63 -32.37
CA GLU A 7 23.90 -12.12 -32.93
C GLU A 7 22.65 -12.93 -32.54
N LYS A 8 21.48 -12.35 -32.73
CA LYS A 8 20.17 -12.92 -32.38
C LYS A 8 20.08 -13.25 -30.89
N PRO A 9 20.26 -12.25 -30.00
CA PRO A 9 20.26 -12.44 -28.56
C PRO A 9 18.88 -12.91 -28.07
N LYS A 10 18.91 -13.75 -27.05
CA LYS A 10 17.73 -14.20 -26.31
C LYS A 10 18.10 -14.26 -24.84
N ILE A 11 17.10 -14.12 -23.98
CA ILE A 11 17.17 -14.24 -22.52
C ILE A 11 18.47 -13.70 -21.95
N ASP A 12 19.49 -14.54 -21.71
CA ASP A 12 20.71 -14.12 -21.02
C ASP A 12 21.51 -13.05 -21.78
N ARG A 13 21.52 -13.10 -23.13
CA ARG A 13 22.18 -12.09 -23.99
C ARG A 13 21.45 -10.76 -24.09
N ILE A 14 20.27 -10.65 -23.47
CA ILE A 14 19.52 -9.39 -23.29
C ILE A 14 19.53 -8.98 -21.80
N ALA A 15 19.38 -9.96 -20.89
CA ALA A 15 19.45 -9.75 -19.46
C ALA A 15 20.81 -9.19 -19.01
N CYS A 16 21.91 -9.72 -19.55
CA CYS A 16 23.26 -9.28 -19.24
C CYS A 16 23.48 -7.80 -19.61
N PRO A 17 23.18 -7.34 -20.85
CA PRO A 17 23.19 -5.92 -21.18
C PRO A 17 22.36 -5.04 -20.24
N TRP A 18 21.15 -5.47 -19.89
CA TRP A 18 20.30 -4.75 -18.95
C TRP A 18 20.95 -4.61 -17.57
N LEU A 19 21.54 -5.70 -17.04
CA LEU A 19 22.26 -5.68 -15.77
C LEU A 19 23.48 -4.77 -15.81
N ILE A 20 24.23 -4.82 -16.91
CA ILE A 20 25.43 -4.01 -17.11
C ILE A 20 25.07 -2.53 -17.06
N VAL A 21 24.09 -2.08 -17.86
CA VAL A 21 23.70 -0.65 -17.92
C VAL A 21 23.17 -0.13 -16.57
N ASN A 22 22.44 -0.96 -15.82
CA ASN A 22 21.81 -0.50 -14.59
C ASN A 22 22.71 -0.58 -13.34
N PHE A 23 23.69 -1.49 -13.31
CA PHE A 23 24.43 -1.79 -12.08
C PHE A 23 25.96 -1.78 -12.21
N ILE A 24 26.50 -1.80 -13.44
CA ILE A 24 27.95 -1.95 -13.66
C ILE A 24 28.52 -0.73 -14.40
N ASP A 25 27.94 -0.38 -15.55
CA ASP A 25 28.43 0.67 -16.43
C ASP A 25 27.27 1.24 -17.26
N ARG A 26 26.84 2.44 -16.89
CA ARG A 26 25.70 3.13 -17.51
C ARG A 26 25.94 3.52 -18.97
N ASP A 27 27.21 3.71 -19.35
CA ASP A 27 27.63 4.11 -20.69
C ASP A 27 28.16 2.90 -21.49
N ALA A 28 27.69 1.69 -21.14
CA ALA A 28 28.06 0.48 -21.85
C ALA A 28 27.50 0.44 -23.29
N GLU A 29 28.35 0.05 -24.23
CA GLU A 29 27.99 -0.17 -25.63
C GLU A 29 28.00 -1.67 -25.93
N PHE A 30 27.02 -2.16 -26.67
CA PHE A 30 26.89 -3.59 -26.99
C PHE A 30 27.09 -3.83 -28.48
N MET A 31 27.80 -4.90 -28.81
CA MET A 31 28.03 -5.34 -30.19
C MET A 31 27.50 -6.75 -30.36
N TYR A 32 26.80 -6.99 -31.46
CA TYR A 32 26.26 -8.29 -31.84
C TYR A 32 26.85 -8.68 -33.19
N VAL A 33 27.52 -9.84 -33.24
CA VAL A 33 28.22 -10.32 -34.44
C VAL A 33 28.00 -11.82 -34.66
N PRO A 34 28.25 -12.35 -35.87
CA PRO A 34 28.26 -13.80 -36.08
C PRO A 34 29.16 -14.52 -35.06
N PHE A 35 28.70 -15.69 -34.59
CA PHE A 35 29.33 -16.42 -33.47
C PHE A 35 30.83 -16.68 -33.66
N ASP A 36 31.22 -17.04 -34.88
CA ASP A 36 32.60 -17.32 -35.28
C ASP A 36 33.51 -16.07 -35.27
N ARG A 37 32.92 -14.87 -35.31
CA ARG A 37 33.65 -13.59 -35.31
C ARG A 37 33.73 -12.91 -33.95
N VAL A 38 33.00 -13.39 -32.93
CA VAL A 38 32.92 -12.71 -31.62
C VAL A 38 34.29 -12.46 -31.00
N LEU A 39 35.18 -13.47 -30.97
CA LEU A 39 36.50 -13.33 -30.34
C LEU A 39 37.46 -12.42 -31.14
N GLU A 40 37.40 -12.49 -32.47
CA GLU A 40 38.19 -11.63 -33.35
C GLU A 40 37.78 -10.17 -33.19
N GLU A 41 36.47 -9.89 -33.27
CA GLU A 41 35.90 -8.55 -33.14
C GLU A 41 36.05 -8.00 -31.72
N ALA A 42 35.96 -8.86 -30.69
CA ALA A 42 36.25 -8.47 -29.31
C ALA A 42 37.66 -7.89 -29.16
N LYS A 43 38.65 -8.57 -29.76
CA LYS A 43 40.04 -8.11 -29.72
C LYS A 43 40.24 -6.84 -30.55
N ALA A 44 39.66 -6.76 -31.74
CA ALA A 44 39.79 -5.61 -32.62
C ALA A 44 39.18 -4.34 -32.00
N ASN A 45 38.04 -4.47 -31.31
CA ASN A 45 37.29 -3.35 -30.74
C ASN A 45 37.56 -3.13 -29.24
N GLN A 46 38.44 -3.92 -28.63
CA GLN A 46 38.70 -3.94 -27.18
C GLN A 46 37.40 -4.12 -26.36
N ALA A 47 36.49 -4.94 -26.88
CA ALA A 47 35.21 -5.24 -26.25
C ALA A 47 35.31 -6.48 -25.35
N ILE A 48 34.57 -6.49 -24.24
CA ILE A 48 34.52 -7.58 -23.28
C ILE A 48 33.54 -8.64 -23.81
N PRO A 49 34.00 -9.84 -24.19
CA PRO A 49 33.10 -10.88 -24.69
C PRO A 49 32.36 -11.56 -23.53
N PHE A 50 31.09 -11.89 -23.76
CA PHE A 50 30.26 -12.61 -22.80
C PHE A 50 29.29 -13.57 -23.49
N ASP A 51 28.79 -14.54 -22.73
CA ASP A 51 27.85 -15.58 -23.19
C ASP A 51 28.30 -16.33 -24.46
N ILE A 52 29.58 -16.72 -24.48
CA ILE A 52 30.13 -17.63 -25.48
C ILE A 52 31.08 -18.65 -24.81
N PRO A 53 31.34 -19.82 -25.42
CA PRO A 53 32.28 -20.78 -24.87
C PRO A 53 33.71 -20.19 -24.74
N GLY A 54 34.38 -20.47 -23.62
CA GLY A 54 35.81 -20.15 -23.45
C GLY A 54 36.14 -18.74 -22.97
N VAL A 55 35.14 -17.89 -22.67
CA VAL A 55 35.37 -16.56 -22.08
C VAL A 55 35.07 -16.55 -20.58
N GLU A 56 35.56 -15.53 -19.86
CA GLU A 56 35.43 -15.45 -18.40
C GLU A 56 33.97 -15.35 -17.92
N LEU A 57 33.16 -14.58 -18.66
CA LEU A 57 31.75 -14.29 -18.41
C LEU A 57 30.89 -15.15 -19.33
N THR A 58 30.67 -16.38 -18.88
CA THR A 58 29.89 -17.40 -19.58
C THR A 58 29.26 -18.33 -18.55
N HIS A 59 28.49 -19.31 -19.01
CA HIS A 59 27.86 -20.32 -18.15
C HIS A 59 28.89 -21.12 -17.34
N LYS A 60 28.59 -21.40 -16.06
CA LYS A 60 29.43 -22.18 -15.14
C LYS A 60 28.59 -23.16 -14.34
N GLY A 61 28.66 -24.44 -14.71
CA GLY A 61 27.77 -25.46 -14.16
C GLY A 61 26.33 -25.09 -14.47
N ASP A 62 25.47 -25.05 -13.46
CA ASP A 62 24.06 -24.69 -13.61
C ASP A 62 23.83 -23.16 -13.71
N GLN A 63 24.87 -22.34 -13.51
CA GLN A 63 24.76 -20.87 -13.53
C GLN A 63 24.90 -20.30 -14.94
N CYS A 64 24.09 -19.30 -15.27
CA CYS A 64 24.14 -18.57 -16.54
C CYS A 64 25.12 -17.38 -16.47
N THR A 65 25.29 -16.65 -17.57
CA THR A 65 26.17 -15.47 -17.65
C THR A 65 25.69 -14.35 -16.72
N PHE A 66 24.37 -14.17 -16.56
CA PHE A 66 23.80 -13.21 -15.60
C PHE A 66 24.31 -13.45 -14.17
N ASP A 67 24.33 -14.71 -13.72
CA ASP A 67 24.86 -15.11 -12.41
C ASP A 67 26.35 -14.77 -12.30
N ALA A 68 27.12 -15.05 -13.36
CA ALA A 68 28.54 -14.77 -13.41
C ALA A 68 28.83 -13.27 -13.26
N LEU A 69 28.01 -12.41 -13.86
CA LEU A 69 28.11 -10.95 -13.72
C LEU A 69 27.82 -10.49 -12.29
N ILE A 70 26.72 -10.95 -11.68
CA ILE A 70 26.38 -10.62 -10.27
C ILE A 70 27.56 -10.98 -9.36
N LYS A 71 28.12 -12.18 -9.52
CA LYS A 71 29.24 -12.67 -8.72
C LYS A 71 30.53 -11.89 -8.95
N LYS A 72 30.89 -11.63 -10.22
CA LYS A 72 32.12 -10.90 -10.58
C LYS A 72 32.11 -9.49 -10.01
N TYR A 73 31.00 -8.78 -10.15
CA TYR A 73 30.86 -7.39 -9.71
C TYR A 73 30.34 -7.23 -8.28
N ARG A 74 30.09 -8.34 -7.58
CA ARG A 74 29.65 -8.39 -6.16
C ARG A 74 28.41 -7.54 -5.91
N LEU A 75 27.43 -7.63 -6.81
CA LEU A 75 26.16 -6.92 -6.69
C LEU A 75 25.35 -7.51 -5.52
N LYS A 76 24.74 -6.65 -4.69
CA LYS A 76 24.05 -7.04 -3.43
C LYS A 76 22.63 -6.48 -3.38
N ASP A 77 21.80 -6.83 -4.35
CA ASP A 77 20.37 -6.50 -4.35
C ASP A 77 19.54 -7.79 -4.38
N PRO A 78 18.72 -8.10 -3.36
CA PRO A 78 17.89 -9.31 -3.33
C PRO A 78 16.94 -9.45 -4.53
N ALA A 79 16.57 -8.34 -5.17
CA ALA A 79 15.77 -8.38 -6.39
C ALA A 79 16.57 -8.96 -7.57
N LEU A 80 17.89 -8.75 -7.61
CA LEU A 80 18.78 -9.36 -8.59
C LEU A 80 18.95 -10.86 -8.34
N ASP A 81 18.97 -11.31 -7.07
CA ASP A 81 19.00 -12.74 -6.75
C ASP A 81 17.73 -13.44 -7.25
N THR A 82 16.57 -12.80 -7.08
CA THR A 82 15.30 -13.29 -7.63
C THR A 82 15.36 -13.35 -9.16
N LEU A 83 15.80 -12.26 -9.80
CA LEU A 83 15.87 -12.18 -11.25
C LEU A 83 16.85 -13.20 -11.84
N ALA A 84 17.98 -13.45 -11.17
CA ALA A 84 18.96 -14.45 -11.58
C ALA A 84 18.36 -15.86 -11.64
N VAL A 85 17.49 -16.23 -10.69
CA VAL A 85 16.76 -17.51 -10.74
C VAL A 85 15.84 -17.57 -11.96
N ILE A 86 15.08 -16.51 -12.24
CA ILE A 86 14.15 -16.44 -13.39
C ILE A 86 14.91 -16.54 -14.71
N VAL A 87 15.99 -15.76 -14.87
CA VAL A 87 16.83 -15.73 -16.07
C VAL A 87 17.48 -17.08 -16.30
N ARG A 88 18.15 -17.63 -15.29
CA ARG A 88 18.78 -18.96 -15.36
C ARG A 88 17.76 -20.02 -15.77
N ALA A 89 16.60 -20.06 -15.10
CA ALA A 89 15.55 -21.04 -15.38
C ALA A 89 15.04 -20.96 -16.83
N ALA A 90 14.87 -19.75 -17.37
CA ALA A 90 14.41 -19.57 -18.74
C ALA A 90 15.51 -19.89 -19.77
N ASP A 91 16.76 -19.53 -19.48
CA ASP A 91 17.87 -19.68 -20.43
C ASP A 91 18.38 -21.12 -20.55
N THR A 92 18.24 -21.91 -19.48
CA THR A 92 18.71 -23.31 -19.44
C THR A 92 17.58 -24.33 -19.63
N ASP A 93 16.38 -23.90 -20.05
CA ASP A 93 15.17 -24.73 -20.19
C ASP A 93 14.71 -25.45 -18.90
N HIS A 94 15.26 -25.08 -17.74
CA HIS A 94 14.89 -25.57 -16.41
C HIS A 94 13.74 -24.74 -15.80
N HIS A 95 12.62 -24.68 -16.53
CA HIS A 95 11.46 -23.86 -16.18
C HIS A 95 10.85 -24.16 -14.81
N GLU A 96 11.06 -25.35 -14.26
CA GLU A 96 10.63 -25.74 -12.92
C GLU A 96 11.28 -24.91 -11.81
N LEU A 97 12.42 -24.27 -12.07
CA LEU A 97 13.14 -23.44 -11.09
C LEU A 97 12.41 -22.12 -10.80
N SER A 98 11.55 -21.65 -11.71
CA SER A 98 10.77 -20.43 -11.50
C SER A 98 9.49 -20.42 -12.34
N LEU A 99 8.36 -20.14 -11.70
CA LEU A 99 7.06 -20.02 -12.38
C LEU A 99 7.02 -18.90 -13.44
N GLN A 100 7.89 -17.90 -13.33
CA GLN A 100 7.99 -16.79 -14.28
C GLN A 100 8.79 -17.18 -15.53
N ALA A 101 9.61 -18.24 -15.47
CA ALA A 101 10.54 -18.62 -16.54
C ALA A 101 9.87 -19.02 -17.86
N PRO A 102 8.81 -19.87 -17.91
CA PRO A 102 8.12 -20.18 -19.17
C PRO A 102 7.59 -18.94 -19.89
N GLY A 103 7.08 -17.97 -19.12
CA GLY A 103 6.57 -16.71 -19.67
C GLY A 103 7.68 -15.84 -20.23
N LEU A 104 8.79 -15.71 -19.49
CA LEU A 104 9.97 -15.00 -19.97
C LEU A 104 10.55 -15.62 -21.24
N TRP A 105 10.65 -16.95 -21.31
CA TRP A 105 11.05 -17.66 -22.52
C TRP A 105 10.10 -17.36 -23.69
N ALA A 106 8.79 -17.52 -23.50
CA ALA A 106 7.80 -17.29 -24.55
C ALA A 106 7.86 -15.86 -25.11
N ILE A 107 7.96 -14.86 -24.24
CA ILE A 107 8.11 -13.44 -24.63
C ILE A 107 9.44 -13.24 -25.36
N SER A 108 10.55 -13.74 -24.83
CA SER A 108 11.88 -13.55 -25.43
C SER A 108 11.99 -14.22 -26.80
N ALA A 109 11.43 -15.42 -26.97
CA ALA A 109 11.38 -16.13 -28.23
C ALA A 109 10.51 -15.37 -29.26
N GLY A 110 9.35 -14.85 -28.83
CA GLY A 110 8.48 -14.03 -29.68
C GLY A 110 9.12 -12.72 -30.11
N LEU A 111 9.81 -12.02 -29.19
CA LEU A 111 10.55 -10.81 -29.52
C LEU A 111 11.65 -11.10 -30.56
N ALA A 112 12.46 -12.14 -30.36
CA ALA A 112 13.51 -12.53 -31.30
C ALA A 112 12.97 -13.00 -32.67
N TYR A 113 11.72 -13.47 -32.72
CA TYR A 113 11.05 -13.77 -33.99
C TYR A 113 10.59 -12.49 -34.70
N ASN A 114 10.01 -11.54 -33.96
CA ASN A 114 9.42 -10.33 -34.51
C ASN A 114 10.46 -9.27 -34.92
N PHE A 115 11.60 -9.20 -34.23
CA PHE A 115 12.63 -8.19 -34.46
C PHE A 115 13.92 -8.85 -34.94
N GLN A 116 14.35 -8.51 -36.15
CA GLN A 116 15.58 -9.05 -36.76
C GLN A 116 16.81 -8.18 -36.49
N ASP A 117 16.61 -6.91 -36.14
CA ASP A 117 17.69 -6.01 -35.71
C ASP A 117 18.00 -6.25 -34.21
N ASP A 118 19.24 -6.61 -33.91
CA ASP A 118 19.64 -7.00 -32.55
C ASP A 118 19.60 -5.82 -31.56
N HIS A 119 19.83 -4.59 -32.02
CA HIS A 119 19.79 -3.40 -31.17
C HIS A 119 18.35 -2.99 -30.86
N GLU A 120 17.44 -3.08 -31.84
CA GLU A 120 16.02 -2.90 -31.62
C GLU A 120 15.47 -3.98 -30.67
N LEU A 121 15.85 -5.24 -30.89
CA LEU A 121 15.49 -6.35 -30.02
C LEU A 121 15.97 -6.13 -28.59
N LEU A 122 17.23 -5.70 -28.42
CA LEU A 122 17.78 -5.33 -27.10
C LEU A 122 16.94 -4.23 -26.45
N ALA A 123 16.65 -3.14 -27.17
CA ALA A 123 15.88 -2.02 -26.63
C ALA A 123 14.48 -2.44 -26.17
N LYS A 124 13.78 -3.30 -26.92
CA LYS A 124 12.48 -3.85 -26.50
C LYS A 124 12.61 -4.81 -25.31
N GLY A 125 13.63 -5.65 -25.33
CA GLY A 125 13.91 -6.62 -24.28
C GLY A 125 14.23 -5.96 -22.94
N MET A 126 14.97 -4.86 -22.93
CA MET A 126 15.31 -4.10 -21.71
C MET A 126 14.07 -3.71 -20.90
N THR A 127 12.97 -3.33 -21.55
CA THR A 127 11.71 -2.99 -20.86
C THR A 127 11.13 -4.18 -20.08
N ILE A 128 11.31 -5.40 -20.56
CA ILE A 128 10.86 -6.61 -19.85
C ILE A 128 11.65 -6.80 -18.56
N TYR A 129 12.97 -6.58 -18.60
CA TYR A 129 13.82 -6.69 -17.42
C TYR A 129 13.60 -5.55 -16.42
N ASP A 130 13.32 -4.32 -16.87
CA ASP A 130 12.88 -3.23 -15.98
C ASP A 130 11.60 -3.60 -15.21
N ALA A 131 10.63 -4.19 -15.91
CA ALA A 131 9.37 -4.62 -15.32
C ALA A 131 9.56 -5.79 -14.36
N LEU A 132 10.33 -6.81 -14.75
CA LEU A 132 10.64 -7.96 -13.89
C LEU A 132 11.43 -7.57 -12.65
N TYR A 133 12.41 -6.67 -12.78
CA TYR A 133 13.16 -6.15 -11.65
C TYR A 133 12.26 -5.34 -10.71
N SER A 134 11.43 -4.45 -11.24
CA SER A 134 10.47 -3.67 -10.43
C SER A 134 9.49 -4.58 -9.69
N TRP A 135 9.02 -5.64 -10.35
CA TRP A 135 8.19 -6.67 -9.72
C TRP A 135 8.94 -7.43 -8.63
N ALA A 136 10.15 -7.92 -8.93
CA ALA A 136 10.99 -8.65 -7.99
C ALA A 136 11.34 -7.80 -6.77
N LYS A 137 11.50 -6.48 -6.93
CA LYS A 137 11.87 -5.57 -5.85
C LYS A 137 10.68 -5.14 -4.99
N ASN A 138 9.52 -4.90 -5.60
CA ASN A 138 8.45 -4.18 -4.92
C ASN A 138 7.09 -4.92 -4.91
N LEU A 139 6.86 -5.88 -5.80
CA LEU A 139 5.51 -6.38 -6.10
C LEU A 139 5.36 -7.90 -5.92
N GLN A 140 6.36 -8.63 -5.42
CA GLN A 140 6.26 -10.09 -5.22
C GLN A 140 5.07 -10.51 -4.34
N HIS A 141 4.66 -9.65 -3.40
CA HIS A 141 3.54 -9.91 -2.49
C HIS A 141 2.21 -9.29 -2.96
N VAL A 142 2.23 -8.57 -4.09
CA VAL A 142 1.04 -7.91 -4.62
C VAL A 142 0.29 -8.91 -5.48
N GLN A 143 -0.92 -9.26 -5.05
CA GLN A 143 -1.82 -10.07 -5.85
C GLN A 143 -2.40 -9.22 -6.99
N HIS A 144 -2.42 -9.78 -8.22
CA HIS A 144 -3.06 -9.10 -9.36
C HIS A 144 -4.56 -8.91 -9.11
N THR A 145 -5.20 -9.89 -8.49
CA THR A 145 -6.59 -9.79 -8.05
C THR A 145 -6.69 -8.75 -6.95
N GLN A 146 -7.03 -7.52 -7.33
CA GLN A 146 -7.79 -6.68 -6.43
C GLN A 146 -9.14 -7.36 -6.30
N GLN A 147 -9.40 -8.00 -5.16
CA GLN A 147 -10.76 -8.39 -4.77
C GLN A 147 -11.32 -7.21 -3.95
N PRO A 148 -11.80 -6.12 -4.59
CA PRO A 148 -12.37 -5.00 -3.86
C PRO A 148 -13.53 -5.45 -2.98
N PHE A 149 -14.25 -6.51 -3.38
CA PHE A 149 -15.32 -7.07 -2.57
C PHE A 149 -14.81 -7.80 -1.34
N GLU A 150 -13.80 -8.66 -1.41
CA GLU A 150 -13.31 -9.37 -0.21
C GLU A 150 -12.68 -8.41 0.79
N ASN A 151 -11.94 -7.39 0.36
CA ASN A 151 -11.40 -6.38 1.28
C ASN A 151 -12.49 -5.44 1.81
N THR A 152 -13.51 -5.11 1.03
CA THR A 152 -14.66 -4.33 1.51
C THR A 152 -15.50 -5.17 2.46
N LEU A 153 -15.74 -6.44 2.16
CA LEU A 153 -16.47 -7.39 2.99
C LEU A 153 -15.69 -7.66 4.26
N LEU A 154 -14.37 -7.85 4.20
CA LEU A 154 -13.51 -8.03 5.36
C LEU A 154 -13.46 -6.74 6.20
N ASN A 155 -13.39 -5.56 5.58
CA ASN A 155 -13.52 -4.28 6.29
C ASN A 155 -14.90 -4.09 6.91
N VAL A 156 -15.98 -4.51 6.25
CA VAL A 156 -17.33 -4.48 6.81
C VAL A 156 -17.42 -5.47 7.96
N LEU A 157 -16.97 -6.71 7.79
CA LEU A 157 -17.01 -7.79 8.78
C LEU A 157 -16.13 -7.48 10.01
N THR A 158 -14.96 -6.87 9.80
CA THR A 158 -14.05 -6.45 10.89
C THR A 158 -14.48 -5.14 11.55
N ASN A 159 -15.24 -4.29 10.86
CA ASN A 159 -15.85 -3.08 11.43
C ASN A 159 -17.34 -3.24 11.76
N LEU A 160 -17.88 -4.46 11.71
CA LEU A 160 -19.22 -4.75 12.21
C LEU A 160 -19.18 -4.52 13.71
N LYS A 161 -19.75 -3.39 14.13
CA LYS A 161 -20.03 -3.17 15.55
C LYS A 161 -20.87 -4.34 16.02
N PRO A 162 -20.50 -5.00 17.14
CA PRO A 162 -21.28 -6.12 17.65
C PRO A 162 -22.72 -5.66 17.89
N ALA A 163 -23.69 -6.58 17.79
CA ALA A 163 -25.11 -6.25 17.90
C ALA A 163 -25.41 -5.41 19.16
N TRP A 164 -24.73 -5.71 20.26
CA TRP A 164 -24.84 -4.94 21.49
C TRP A 164 -24.34 -3.50 21.38
N ALA A 165 -23.33 -3.20 20.57
CA ALA A 165 -22.81 -1.84 20.37
C ALA A 165 -23.71 -1.01 19.44
N ILE A 166 -24.51 -1.67 18.59
CA ILE A 166 -25.58 -1.02 17.84
C ILE A 166 -26.72 -0.68 18.80
N ALA A 167 -27.27 -1.67 19.51
CA ALA A 167 -28.35 -1.48 20.47
C ALA A 167 -27.98 -0.47 21.58
N LEU A 168 -26.77 -0.55 22.13
CA LEU A 168 -26.28 0.41 23.14
C LEU A 168 -26.31 1.85 22.64
N ARG A 169 -26.01 2.08 21.35
CA ARG A 169 -26.02 3.42 20.78
C ARG A 169 -27.43 3.99 20.71
N GLU A 170 -28.39 3.17 20.27
CA GLU A 170 -29.81 3.53 20.24
C GLU A 170 -30.30 3.85 21.65
N MET A 171 -30.00 2.98 22.62
CA MET A 171 -30.35 3.22 24.02
C MET A 171 -29.74 4.49 24.61
N ILE A 172 -28.47 4.82 24.26
CA ILE A 172 -27.84 6.07 24.68
C ILE A 172 -28.54 7.27 24.03
N GLN A 173 -28.96 7.17 22.77
CA GLN A 173 -29.67 8.24 22.06
C GLN A 173 -31.06 8.48 22.65
N ASP A 174 -31.80 7.42 22.94
CA ASP A 174 -33.17 7.47 23.47
C ASP A 174 -33.26 8.00 24.91
N GLN A 175 -32.16 7.94 25.66
CA GLN A 175 -32.13 8.28 27.09
C GLN A 175 -31.10 9.37 27.43
N ILE A 176 -30.60 10.10 26.44
CA ILE A 176 -29.45 11.01 26.60
C ILE A 176 -29.66 12.14 27.61
N ASP A 177 -30.92 12.56 27.75
CA ASP A 177 -31.45 13.61 28.61
C ASP A 177 -31.71 13.12 30.04
N THR A 178 -31.73 11.80 30.26
CA THR A 178 -31.90 11.17 31.57
C THR A 178 -30.55 10.76 32.18
N GLY A 179 -30.54 10.49 33.48
CA GLY A 179 -29.35 10.11 34.25
C GLY A 179 -28.81 8.70 33.95
N ILE A 180 -28.49 8.39 32.68
CA ILE A 180 -28.09 7.04 32.26
C ILE A 180 -26.78 6.58 32.89
N THR A 181 -26.77 5.33 33.35
CA THR A 181 -25.55 4.67 33.80
C THR A 181 -25.20 3.47 32.92
N LEU A 182 -23.90 3.21 32.78
CA LEU A 182 -23.43 2.02 32.04
C LEU A 182 -23.96 0.71 32.65
N LYS A 183 -24.21 0.70 33.97
CA LYS A 183 -24.73 -0.46 34.71
C LYS A 183 -26.18 -0.79 34.36
N GLU A 184 -27.00 0.23 34.13
CA GLU A 184 -28.39 0.03 33.68
C GLU A 184 -28.42 -0.47 32.24
N LEU A 185 -27.64 0.16 31.35
CA LEU A 185 -27.53 -0.23 29.95
C LEU A 185 -26.94 -1.64 29.78
N SER A 186 -26.00 -2.04 30.62
CA SER A 186 -25.46 -3.39 30.60
C SER A 186 -26.51 -4.43 31.00
N LYS A 187 -27.39 -4.09 31.95
CA LYS A 187 -28.47 -4.99 32.40
C LYS A 187 -29.52 -5.19 31.31
N SER A 188 -29.92 -4.14 30.60
CA SER A 188 -30.90 -4.23 29.51
C SER A 188 -30.37 -4.98 28.29
N LEU A 189 -29.05 -4.95 28.06
CA LEU A 189 -28.40 -5.68 26.97
C LEU A 189 -28.01 -7.12 27.34
N ASP A 190 -28.24 -7.53 28.58
CA ASP A 190 -27.78 -8.81 29.16
C ASP A 190 -26.25 -9.01 29.03
N ILE A 191 -25.49 -7.96 29.32
CA ILE A 191 -24.02 -7.94 29.22
C ILE A 191 -23.40 -7.61 30.58
N ASN A 192 -22.26 -8.25 30.86
CA ASN A 192 -21.49 -7.92 32.04
C ASN A 192 -20.97 -6.46 32.01
N PRO A 193 -21.23 -5.63 33.04
CA PRO A 193 -20.83 -4.22 33.05
C PRO A 193 -19.32 -4.00 32.86
N SER A 194 -18.48 -4.88 33.40
CA SER A 194 -17.02 -4.79 33.29
C SER A 194 -16.53 -5.09 31.88
N TYR A 195 -17.13 -6.09 31.22
CA TYR A 195 -16.88 -6.37 29.81
C TYR A 195 -17.29 -5.20 28.95
N LEU A 196 -18.51 -4.68 29.17
CA LEU A 196 -19.04 -3.54 28.42
C LEU A 196 -18.12 -2.33 28.55
N SER A 197 -17.68 -2.00 29.77
CA SER A 197 -16.77 -0.88 30.01
C SER A 197 -15.43 -1.03 29.30
N ARG A 198 -14.87 -2.24 29.26
CA ARG A 198 -13.58 -2.52 28.60
C ARG A 198 -13.67 -2.39 27.09
N GLU A 199 -14.74 -2.93 26.51
CA GLU A 199 -14.93 -2.97 25.06
C GLU A 199 -15.54 -1.67 24.50
N PHE A 200 -16.15 -0.82 25.34
CA PHE A 200 -16.83 0.41 24.91
C PHE A 200 -15.91 1.30 24.06
N SER A 201 -14.72 1.63 24.55
CA SER A 201 -13.80 2.55 23.87
C SER A 201 -13.45 2.08 22.45
N ARG A 202 -13.26 0.77 22.25
CA ARG A 202 -12.95 0.15 20.95
C ARG A 202 -14.03 0.41 19.89
N HIS A 203 -15.30 0.53 20.31
CA HIS A 203 -16.43 0.68 19.40
C HIS A 203 -17.03 2.10 19.36
N PHE A 204 -16.59 2.99 20.26
CA PHE A 204 -17.16 4.34 20.46
C PHE A 204 -16.07 5.43 20.48
N GLN A 205 -15.38 5.62 19.35
CA GLN A 205 -14.44 6.73 19.10
C GLN A 205 -13.25 6.78 20.08
N ASN A 206 -12.84 5.66 20.67
CA ASN A 206 -11.83 5.58 21.73
C ASN A 206 -12.15 6.47 22.95
N LEU A 207 -13.43 6.75 23.20
CA LEU A 207 -13.88 7.51 24.36
C LEU A 207 -14.36 6.55 25.46
N SER A 208 -14.18 6.95 26.72
CA SER A 208 -14.92 6.30 27.81
C SER A 208 -16.42 6.57 27.69
N PHE A 209 -17.25 5.73 28.30
CA PHE A 209 -18.71 5.92 28.30
C PHE A 209 -19.13 7.32 28.74
N GLY A 210 -18.58 7.81 29.85
CA GLY A 210 -18.90 9.14 30.36
C GLY A 210 -18.41 10.28 29.46
N GLU A 211 -17.32 10.10 28.72
CA GLU A 211 -16.87 11.07 27.71
C GLU A 211 -17.78 11.08 26.50
N TYR A 212 -18.17 9.90 26.01
CA TYR A 212 -19.08 9.75 24.89
C TYR A 212 -20.45 10.37 25.20
N VAL A 213 -21.04 10.07 26.36
CA VAL A 213 -22.32 10.67 26.79
C VAL A 213 -22.18 12.19 26.89
N ARG A 214 -21.14 12.71 27.52
CA ARG A 214 -20.92 14.18 27.60
C ARG A 214 -20.78 14.81 26.23
N LYS A 215 -20.09 14.18 25.29
CA LYS A 215 -19.96 14.68 23.92
C LYS A 215 -21.32 14.76 23.25
N GLN A 216 -22.10 13.68 23.29
CA GLN A 216 -23.43 13.66 22.69
C GLN A 216 -24.38 14.71 23.31
N ARG A 217 -24.31 14.91 24.64
CA ARG A 217 -25.08 15.97 25.33
C ARG A 217 -24.66 17.37 24.87
N ILE A 218 -23.38 17.61 24.61
CA ILE A 218 -22.92 18.87 24.03
C ILE A 218 -23.43 19.04 22.60
N ASP A 219 -23.37 18.00 21.77
CA ASP A 219 -23.87 18.06 20.39
C ASP A 219 -25.38 18.40 20.39
N ARG A 220 -26.17 17.76 21.26
CA ARG A 220 -27.59 18.08 21.47
C ARG A 220 -27.81 19.53 21.92
N SER A 221 -26.97 20.04 22.82
CA SER A 221 -27.07 21.42 23.29
C SER A 221 -26.86 22.44 22.17
N VAL A 222 -25.98 22.13 21.21
CA VAL A 222 -25.73 22.99 20.04
C VAL A 222 -26.95 23.06 19.13
N GLU A 223 -27.69 21.96 18.98
CA GLU A 223 -28.96 21.94 18.24
C GLU A 223 -30.00 22.83 18.93
N LEU A 224 -30.16 22.70 20.25
CA LEU A 224 -31.12 23.49 21.03
C LEU A 224 -30.77 24.99 21.06
N MET A 225 -29.49 25.35 21.00
CA MET A 225 -29.04 26.76 20.94
C MET A 225 -29.55 27.52 19.71
N ARG A 226 -29.98 26.82 18.66
CA ARG A 226 -30.56 27.43 17.45
C ARG A 226 -31.90 28.10 17.73
N ASN A 227 -32.65 27.60 18.71
CA ASN A 227 -33.90 28.22 19.14
C ASN A 227 -33.58 29.36 20.14
N PRO A 228 -33.92 30.63 19.85
CA PRO A 228 -33.69 31.74 20.77
C PRO A 228 -34.49 31.66 22.08
N ASP A 229 -35.58 30.90 22.12
CA ASP A 229 -36.50 30.86 23.26
C ASP A 229 -35.94 30.09 24.46
N TYR A 230 -35.04 29.13 24.25
CA TYR A 230 -34.43 28.40 25.35
C TYR A 230 -33.31 29.20 26.02
N SER A 231 -33.37 29.38 27.33
CA SER A 231 -32.26 29.87 28.14
C SER A 231 -31.10 28.86 28.17
N LEU A 232 -29.89 29.31 28.51
CA LEU A 232 -28.73 28.40 28.66
C LEU A 232 -28.93 27.39 29.80
N THR A 233 -29.75 27.75 30.80
CA THR A 233 -30.13 26.88 31.90
C THR A 233 -31.07 25.77 31.41
N GLU A 234 -32.11 26.11 30.64
CA GLU A 234 -33.01 25.13 30.02
C GLU A 234 -32.26 24.22 29.04
N ILE A 235 -31.36 24.78 28.22
CA ILE A 235 -30.53 23.99 27.30
C ILE A 235 -29.68 22.98 28.07
N ALA A 236 -29.10 23.37 29.21
CA ALA A 236 -28.33 22.46 30.05
C ALA A 236 -29.19 21.25 30.50
N TYR A 237 -30.38 21.52 31.03
CA TYR A 237 -31.31 20.48 31.50
C TYR A 237 -31.85 19.60 30.36
N LEU A 238 -32.32 20.21 29.28
CA LEU A 238 -32.84 19.51 28.10
C LEU A 238 -31.77 18.67 27.37
N SER A 239 -30.50 18.99 27.58
CA SER A 239 -29.37 18.21 27.08
C SER A 239 -28.87 17.18 28.11
N GLY A 240 -29.53 17.00 29.25
CA GLY A 240 -29.20 15.99 30.26
C GLY A 240 -28.09 16.37 31.26
N PHE A 241 -27.74 17.65 31.40
CA PHE A 241 -26.86 18.09 32.48
C PHE A 241 -27.65 18.37 33.76
N SER A 242 -27.05 18.05 34.92
CA SER A 242 -27.61 18.31 36.25
C SER A 242 -27.71 19.80 36.60
N ASP A 243 -26.84 20.61 36.01
CA ASP A 243 -26.72 22.03 36.29
C ASP A 243 -25.97 22.76 35.17
N GLN A 244 -26.21 24.06 35.06
CA GLN A 244 -25.61 24.94 34.05
C GLN A 244 -24.10 25.12 34.22
N SER A 245 -23.58 25.06 35.44
CA SER A 245 -22.15 25.26 35.71
C SER A 245 -21.32 24.10 35.16
N HIS A 246 -21.76 22.87 35.39
CA HIS A 246 -21.18 21.66 34.83
C HIS A 246 -21.26 21.66 33.31
N PHE A 247 -22.44 21.98 32.75
CA PHE A 247 -22.63 22.15 31.31
C PHE A 247 -21.62 23.14 30.72
N THR A 248 -21.51 24.34 31.28
CA THR A 248 -20.61 25.40 30.78
C THR A 248 -19.17 24.95 30.75
N ARG A 249 -18.71 24.27 31.81
CA ARG A 249 -17.34 23.73 31.90
C ARG A 249 -17.06 22.69 30.82
N ILE A 250 -17.97 21.74 30.63
CA ILE A 250 -17.82 20.68 29.61
C ILE A 250 -17.91 21.25 28.19
N PHE A 251 -18.87 22.15 27.94
CA PHE A 251 -19.03 22.81 26.66
C PHE A 251 -17.76 23.58 26.27
N LYS A 252 -17.19 24.37 27.18
CA LYS A 252 -15.94 25.10 26.94
C LYS A 252 -14.76 24.16 26.69
N LYS A 253 -14.69 23.03 27.41
CA LYS A 253 -13.64 22.03 27.21
C LYS A 253 -13.68 21.42 25.82
N LEU A 254 -14.88 21.13 25.29
CA LEU A 254 -15.03 20.46 23.99
C LEU A 254 -15.05 21.43 22.79
N ASN A 255 -15.64 22.62 22.95
CA ASN A 255 -15.83 23.59 21.86
C ASN A 255 -14.88 24.80 21.91
N GLY A 256 -13.99 24.88 22.91
CA GLY A 256 -13.00 25.96 23.09
C GLY A 256 -13.56 27.30 23.56
N GLN A 257 -14.87 27.50 23.58
CA GLN A 257 -15.54 28.75 23.98
C GLN A 257 -16.77 28.49 24.86
N SER A 258 -17.24 29.51 25.58
CA SER A 258 -18.43 29.36 26.45
C SER A 258 -19.72 29.19 25.64
N PRO A 259 -20.76 28.52 26.18
CA PRO A 259 -22.07 28.40 25.55
C PRO A 259 -22.66 29.73 25.07
N SER A 260 -22.56 30.78 25.89
CA SER A 260 -23.05 32.12 25.54
C SER A 260 -22.32 32.72 24.33
N ALA A 261 -20.98 32.64 24.33
CA ALA A 261 -20.17 33.12 23.21
C ALA A 261 -20.45 32.32 21.92
N TYR A 262 -20.61 31.00 22.05
CA TYR A 262 -20.97 30.11 20.95
C TYR A 262 -22.33 30.47 20.36
N ARG A 263 -23.36 30.58 21.20
CA ARG A 263 -24.73 30.93 20.78
C ARG A 263 -24.80 32.28 20.07
N LYS A 264 -24.07 33.29 20.58
CA LYS A 264 -24.00 34.62 19.96
C LYS A 264 -23.43 34.55 18.54
N LYS A 265 -22.41 33.72 18.30
CA LYS A 265 -21.85 33.51 16.95
C LYS A 265 -22.83 32.76 16.05
N LEU A 266 -23.47 31.71 16.58
CA LEU A 266 -24.44 30.89 15.85
C LEU A 266 -25.64 31.72 15.35
N LEU A 267 -26.22 32.55 16.22
CA LEU A 267 -27.37 33.41 15.87
C LEU A 267 -26.99 34.58 14.94
N LYS A 268 -25.74 35.06 14.98
CA LYS A 268 -25.23 36.05 14.00
C LYS A 268 -25.08 35.44 12.61
N SER A 269 -24.60 34.20 12.52
CA SER A 269 -24.44 33.48 11.24
C SER A 269 -25.78 33.20 10.55
N ASN A 270 -26.87 33.00 11.31
CA ASN A 270 -28.22 32.78 10.75
C ASN A 270 -28.96 34.10 10.39
N LYS A 271 -28.41 35.27 10.73
CA LYS A 271 -29.00 36.59 10.42
C LYS A 271 -28.41 37.27 9.18
N SER A 272 -27.60 36.56 8.37
CA SER A 272 -27.12 37.07 7.07
C SER A 272 -27.65 36.17 5.95
N PRO A 273 -28.81 36.49 5.37
CA PRO A 273 -28.80 37.01 4.00
C PRO A 273 -29.88 38.09 3.77
N ASN A 274 -29.44 39.35 3.69
CA ASN A 274 -30.03 40.50 2.98
C ASN A 274 -29.73 41.79 3.75
N GLU A 275 -28.61 42.41 3.41
CA GLU A 275 -28.55 43.86 3.17
C GLU A 275 -27.83 44.06 1.84
#